data_AF-A0A6M5YYA7-F1
#
_entry.id   AF-A0A6M5YYA7-F1
#
_cell.length_a   1.000
_cell.length_b   1.000
_cell.length_c   1.000
_cell.angle_alpha   90.00
_cell.angle_beta   90.00
_cell.angle_gamma   90.00
#
_symmetry.space_group_name_H-M   'P 1'
#
loop_
_entity.id
_entity.type
_entity.pdbx_description
1 polymer ?
#
loop_
_entity_poly.entity_id
_entity_poly.type
_entity_poly.pdbx_seq_one_letter_code
_entity_poly.pdbx_strand_id
1 'polypeptide(L)' 'MELLDLDAIFNNDRPTVPRPPDVKPDDLPAQWLAVYRERATIRELSGGLPRELAEHYALLDTLELMKTWEQYPTY' A
#
# COMPACT_ATOMS: atom_id res chain seq x y z
N MET A 1 -23.39 -5.92 33.52
CA MET A 1 -21.94 -5.84 33.34
C MET A 1 -21.69 -6.42 31.97
N GLU A 2 -21.65 -5.56 30.94
CA GLU A 2 -21.49 -6.02 29.56
C GLU A 2 -20.05 -6.44 29.35
N LEU A 3 -19.85 -7.75 29.17
CA LEU A 3 -18.58 -8.31 28.75
C LEU A 3 -18.36 -7.85 27.31
N LEU A 4 -17.27 -7.11 27.06
CA LEU A 4 -16.83 -6.79 25.70
C LEU A 4 -16.83 -8.08 24.88
N ASP A 5 -17.68 -8.11 23.85
CA ASP A 5 -17.79 -9.23 22.93
C ASP A 5 -16.53 -9.26 22.05
N LEU A 6 -15.60 -10.14 22.40
CA LEU A 6 -14.30 -10.24 21.74
C LEU A 6 -14.42 -10.75 20.30
N ASP A 7 -15.51 -11.43 19.93
CA ASP A 7 -15.77 -11.86 18.55
C ASP A 7 -16.06 -10.67 17.63
N ALA A 8 -16.60 -9.57 18.15
CA ALA A 8 -16.78 -8.33 17.38
C ALA A 8 -15.45 -7.63 17.02
N ILE A 9 -14.36 -7.90 17.74
CA ILE A 9 -13.02 -7.34 17.45
C ILE A 9 -12.42 -8.00 16.19
N PHE A 10 -12.79 -9.26 15.94
CA PHE A 10 -12.36 -10.03 14.78
C PHE A 10 -13.38 -10.01 13.63
N ASN A 11 -14.41 -9.15 13.69
CA ASN A 11 -15.33 -8.95 12.57
C ASN A 11 -14.52 -8.66 11.30
N ASN A 12 -14.57 -9.65 10.41
CA ASN A 12 -13.79 -9.80 9.17
C ASN A 12 -14.28 -8.86 8.05
N ASP A 13 -14.72 -7.65 8.39
CA ASP A 13 -14.97 -6.58 7.42
C ASP A 13 -13.70 -5.74 7.17
N ARG A 14 -12.53 -6.30 7.51
CA ARG A 14 -11.27 -5.74 7.05
C ARG A 14 -11.17 -6.05 5.57
N PRO A 15 -10.91 -5.06 4.69
CA PRO A 15 -10.64 -5.34 3.30
C PRO A 15 -9.56 -6.42 3.23
N THR A 16 -9.86 -7.53 2.56
CA THR A 16 -8.85 -8.57 2.28
C THR A 16 -7.63 -7.88 1.70
N VAL A 17 -6.55 -7.83 2.48
CA VAL A 17 -5.28 -7.27 2.03
C VAL A 17 -4.85 -8.12 0.83
N PRO A 18 -4.70 -7.56 -0.37
CA PRO A 18 -4.24 -8.35 -1.51
C PRO A 18 -2.85 -8.91 -1.18
N ARG A 19 -2.51 -10.07 -1.75
CA ARG A 19 -1.22 -10.73 -1.45
C ARG A 19 -0.08 -9.72 -1.67
N PRO A 20 0.78 -9.49 -0.66
CA PRO A 20 1.87 -8.54 -0.81
C PRO A 20 2.78 -8.98 -1.96
N PRO A 21 3.26 -8.05 -2.80
CA PRO A 21 4.27 -8.38 -3.80
C PRO A 21 5.53 -8.92 -3.11
N ASP A 22 6.27 -9.82 -3.79
CA ASP A 22 7.55 -10.35 -3.28
C ASP A 22 8.65 -9.27 -3.16
N VAL A 23 8.40 -8.09 -3.73
CA VAL A 23 9.30 -6.92 -3.67
C VAL A 23 8.96 -6.09 -2.44
N LYS A 24 9.97 -5.76 -1.62
CA LYS A 24 9.79 -4.85 -0.48
C LYS A 24 10.06 -3.40 -0.90
N PRO A 25 9.53 -2.40 -0.17
CA PRO A 25 9.83 -1.01 -0.44
C PRO A 25 11.33 -0.70 -0.47
N ASP A 26 12.13 -1.36 0.38
CA ASP A 26 13.58 -1.17 0.45
C ASP A 26 14.33 -1.71 -0.78
N ASP A 27 13.69 -2.56 -1.59
CA ASP A 27 14.25 -3.06 -2.85
C ASP A 27 14.02 -2.07 -4.00
N LEU A 28 13.25 -0.99 -3.80
CA LEU A 28 13.00 0.03 -4.80
C LEU A 28 14.24 0.94 -4.99
N PRO A 29 14.54 1.37 -6.23
CA PRO A 29 15.53 2.42 -6.45
C PRO A 29 15.15 3.71 -5.70
N ALA A 30 16.14 4.49 -5.25
CA ALA A 30 15.92 5.63 -4.36
C ALA A 30 14.85 6.63 -4.85
N GLN A 31 14.81 6.91 -6.16
CA GLN A 31 13.80 7.77 -6.78
C GLN A 31 12.37 7.20 -6.66
N TRP A 32 12.22 5.88 -6.78
CA TRP A 32 10.94 5.17 -6.69
C TRP A 32 10.50 4.95 -5.25
N LEU A 33 11.45 4.83 -4.31
CA LEU A 33 11.15 4.81 -2.88
C LEU A 33 10.46 6.10 -2.42
N ALA A 34 10.89 7.26 -2.92
CA ALA A 34 10.24 8.53 -2.64
C ALA A 34 8.80 8.59 -3.18
N VAL A 35 8.59 8.14 -4.43
CA VAL A 35 7.26 8.05 -5.05
C VAL A 35 6.34 7.11 -4.28
N TYR A 36 6.84 5.93 -3.89
CA TYR A 36 6.11 5.00 -3.02
C TYR A 36 5.69 5.65 -1.71
N ARG A 37 6.62 6.30 -0.99
CA ARG A 37 6.34 6.93 0.32
C ARG A 37 5.30 8.03 0.21
N GLU A 38 5.39 8.86 -0.82
CA GLU A 38 4.39 9.90 -1.08
C GLU A 38 3.01 9.28 -1.32
N ARG A 39 2.91 8.30 -2.22
CA ARG A 39 1.65 7.62 -2.54
C ARG A 39 1.04 6.89 -1.34
N ALA A 40 1.87 6.26 -0.49
CA ALA A 40 1.43 5.62 0.75
C ALA A 40 0.86 6.65 1.72
N THR A 41 1.58 7.76 1.90
CA THR A 41 1.16 8.87 2.77
C THR A 41 -0.16 9.49 2.32
N ILE A 42 -0.33 9.73 1.01
CA ILE A 42 -1.58 10.27 0.46
C ILE A 42 -2.75 9.31 0.72
N ARG A 43 -2.54 8.01 0.51
CA ARG A 43 -3.56 6.98 0.74
C ARG A 43 -3.96 6.84 2.21
N GLU A 44 -2.98 6.93 3.11
CA GLU A 44 -3.22 6.87 4.54
C GLU A 44 -3.94 8.14 5.04
N LEU A 45 -3.34 9.32 4.79
CA LEU A 45 -3.80 10.57 5.40
C LEU A 45 -4.96 11.21 4.65
N SER A 46 -4.95 11.17 3.32
CA SER A 46 -6.00 11.77 2.49
C SER A 46 -7.06 10.76 2.07
N GLY A 47 -6.66 9.50 1.85
CA GLY A 47 -7.57 8.41 1.46
C GLY A 47 -8.25 7.72 2.66
N GLY A 48 -7.77 7.94 3.88
CA GLY A 48 -8.31 7.31 5.09
C GLY A 48 -8.09 5.80 5.15
N LEU A 49 -7.19 5.26 4.33
CA LEU A 49 -6.88 3.83 4.36
C LEU A 49 -6.04 3.49 5.58
N PRO A 50 -6.26 2.31 6.20
CA PRO A 50 -5.31 1.75 7.15
C PRO A 50 -3.92 1.71 6.53
N ARG A 51 -2.89 2.02 7.34
CA ARG A 51 -1.51 2.12 6.89
C ARG A 51 -1.04 0.91 6.07
N GLU A 52 -1.36 -0.30 6.49
CA GLU A 52 -0.99 -1.54 5.78
C GLU A 52 -1.59 -1.60 4.36
N LEU A 53 -2.85 -1.18 4.19
CA LEU A 53 -3.51 -1.11 2.88
C LEU A 53 -2.97 0.05 2.04
N ALA A 54 -2.70 1.20 2.67
CA ALA A 54 -2.13 2.36 2.00
C ALA A 54 -0.74 2.03 1.42
N GLU A 55 0.13 1.42 2.21
CA GLU A 55 1.45 0.96 1.79
C GLU A 55 1.35 -0.13 0.71
N HIS A 56 0.44 -1.09 0.86
CA HIS A 56 0.23 -2.15 -0.12
C HIS A 56 -0.15 -1.60 -1.51
N TYR A 57 -1.20 -0.77 -1.58
CA TYR A 57 -1.64 -0.21 -2.85
C TYR A 57 -0.64 0.79 -3.43
N ALA A 58 0.06 1.55 -2.59
CA ALA A 58 1.13 2.43 -3.05
C ALA A 58 2.27 1.65 -3.70
N LEU A 59 2.64 0.51 -3.14
CA LEU A 59 3.70 -0.34 -3.69
C LEU A 59 3.30 -0.93 -5.05
N LEU A 60 2.07 -1.45 -5.19
CA LEU A 60 1.57 -1.95 -6.47
C LEU A 60 1.59 -0.87 -7.56
N ASP A 61 1.06 0.31 -7.26
CA ASP A 61 1.05 1.43 -8.19
C ASP A 61 2.45 1.88 -8.59
N THR A 62 3.39 1.92 -7.63
CA THR A 62 4.77 2.31 -7.90
C THR A 62 5.44 1.30 -8.82
N LEU A 63 5.23 0.00 -8.60
CA LEU A 63 5.77 -1.05 -9.48
C LEU A 63 5.17 -0.99 -10.90
N GLU A 64 3.88 -0.70 -11.02
CA GLU A 64 3.23 -0.52 -12.33
C GLU A 64 3.78 0.71 -13.07
N LEU A 65 3.98 1.81 -12.34
CA LEU A 65 4.54 3.03 -12.89
C LEU A 65 6.00 2.82 -13.34
N MET A 66 6.82 2.11 -12.54
CA MET A 66 8.17 1.71 -12.92
C MET A 66 8.17 0.96 -14.25
N LYS A 67 7.35 -0.08 -14.33
CA LYS A 67 7.23 -0.93 -15.53
C LYS A 67 6.80 -0.14 -16.76
N THR A 68 5.95 0.87 -16.58
CA THR A 68 5.48 1.74 -17.67
C THR A 68 6.59 2.69 -18.14
N TRP A 69 7.35 3.28 -17.20
CA TRP A 69 8.48 4.15 -17.52
C TRP A 69 9.61 3.43 -18.24
N GLU A 70 9.89 2.17 -17.89
CA GLU A 70 10.87 1.34 -18.60
C GLU A 70 10.46 1.05 -20.05
N GLN A 71 9.15 0.97 -20.34
CA GLN A 71 8.63 0.71 -21.68
C GLN A 71 8.58 1.96 -22.57
N TYR A 72 8.56 3.15 -21.96
CA TYR A 72 8.51 4.42 -22.68
C TYR A 72 9.60 5.38 -22.17
N PRO A 73 10.88 5.11 -22.48
CA PRO A 73 11.92 6.10 -22.23
C PRO A 73 11.59 7.33 -23.08
N THR A 74 11.12 8.39 -22.45
CA THR A 74 10.93 9.70 -23.10
C THR A 74 12.28 10.14 -23.69
N TYR A 75 12.30 10.29 -25.01
CA TYR A 75 13.42 10.78 -25.83
C TYR A 75 13.70 12.27 -25.61
#